data_AF-A0ABD6FM15-F1
#
_entry.id   AF-A0ABD6FM15-F1
#
_cell.length_a   1.000
_cell.length_b   1.000
_cell.length_c   1.000
_cell.angle_alpha   90.00
_cell.angle_beta   90.00
_cell.angle_gamma   90.00
#
_symmetry.space_group_name_H-M   'P 1'
#
loop_
_entity.id
_entity.type
_entity.pdbx_description
1 polymer ?
#
loop_
_entity_poly.entity_id
_entity_poly.type
_entity_poly.pdbx_seq_one_letter_code
_entity_poly.pdbx_strand_id
1 'polypeptide(L)'
;MPSSSGRRGVKLGFATVALAAALAGTAGCGAGQITQTDTQLPAVNGDIAEAGAVRVNNAVLAYPEPGYWAEGSDVPLRMAIANTAPRGDELEQVS
;
A
#
# COMPACT_ATOMS: atom_id res chain seq x y z
N MET A 1 -14.59 19.02 67.60
CA MET A 1 -14.39 17.91 66.64
C MET A 1 -14.19 18.51 65.24
N PRO A 2 -13.00 18.53 64.65
CA PRO A 2 -12.86 18.75 63.22
C PRO A 2 -12.95 17.41 62.47
N SER A 3 -13.88 17.38 61.52
CA SER A 3 -14.17 16.30 60.59
C SER A 3 -13.05 16.13 59.56
N SER A 4 -12.73 14.87 59.25
CA SER A 4 -11.83 14.49 58.16
C SER A 4 -12.51 14.68 56.79
N SER A 5 -11.80 15.19 55.78
CA SER A 5 -12.22 14.97 54.39
C SER A 5 -11.02 14.62 53.50
N GLY A 6 -11.15 13.49 52.82
CA GLY A 6 -10.06 12.74 52.20
C GLY A 6 -9.64 13.26 50.83
N ARG A 7 -8.33 13.53 50.68
CA ARG A 7 -7.64 13.78 49.40
C ARG A 7 -7.27 12.46 48.72
N ARG A 8 -8.24 11.63 48.32
CA ARG A 8 -7.97 10.35 47.61
C ARG A 8 -8.33 10.35 46.12
N GLY A 9 -9.11 11.33 45.63
CA GLY A 9 -9.62 11.32 44.25
C GLY A 9 -8.65 11.78 43.15
N VAL A 10 -7.64 12.59 43.46
CA VAL A 10 -6.84 13.28 42.42
C VAL A 10 -5.73 12.41 41.82
N LYS A 11 -5.19 11.44 42.59
CA LYS A 11 -4.05 10.62 42.13
C LYS A 11 -4.41 9.57 41.09
N LEU A 12 -5.67 9.13 41.05
CA LEU A 12 -6.12 8.08 40.13
C LEU A 12 -6.32 8.59 38.69
N GLY A 13 -6.67 9.87 38.51
CA GLY A 13 -6.94 10.45 37.20
C GLY A 13 -5.69 10.75 36.35
N PHE A 14 -4.54 11.05 36.97
CA PHE A 14 -3.30 11.29 36.22
C PHE A 14 -2.67 10.00 35.68
N ALA A 15 -2.77 8.90 36.42
CA ALA A 15 -2.22 7.61 36.01
C ALA A 15 -2.96 7.04 34.79
N THR A 16 -4.28 7.21 34.72
CA THR A 16 -5.08 6.75 33.58
C THR A 16 -4.82 7.56 32.32
N VAL A 17 -4.67 8.89 32.43
CA VAL A 17 -4.35 9.77 31.30
C VAL A 17 -2.94 9.50 30.75
N ALA A 18 -1.95 9.31 31.62
CA ALA A 18 -0.58 8.99 31.19
C ALA A 18 -0.49 7.63 30.49
N LEU A 19 -1.21 6.63 31.00
CA LEU A 19 -1.27 5.30 30.37
C LEU A 19 -2.00 5.34 29.02
N ALA A 20 -3.11 6.09 28.92
CA ALA A 20 -3.82 6.28 27.66
C ALA A 20 -2.96 6.99 26.60
N ALA A 21 -2.20 8.03 27.00
CA ALA A 21 -1.28 8.74 26.12
C ALA A 21 -0.11 7.84 25.66
N ALA A 22 0.44 7.03 26.56
CA ALA A 22 1.52 6.10 26.24
C ALA A 22 1.06 4.98 25.28
N LEU A 23 -0.16 4.45 25.47
CA LEU A 23 -0.74 3.44 24.59
C LEU A 23 -1.13 4.01 23.22
N ALA A 24 -1.57 5.27 23.15
CA ALA A 24 -1.90 5.92 21.88
C ALA A 24 -0.65 6.23 21.03
N GLY A 25 0.51 6.47 21.66
CA GLY A 25 1.74 6.88 20.97
C GLY A 25 2.55 5.76 20.31
N THR A 26 2.36 4.48 20.69
CA THR A 26 3.19 3.37 20.20
C THR A 26 2.64 2.66 18.96
N ALA A 27 1.39 2.92 18.58
CA ALA A 27 0.73 2.24 17.44
C ALA A 27 1.16 2.77 16.04
N GLY A 28 2.02 3.78 15.96
CA GLY A 28 2.29 4.52 14.71
C GLY A 28 3.66 4.33 14.05
N CYS A 29 4.63 3.67 14.69
CA CYS A 29 6.03 3.78 14.25
C CYS A 29 6.37 2.98 12.97
N GLY A 30 5.49 2.10 12.50
CA GLY A 30 5.74 1.23 11.33
C GLY A 30 4.82 1.43 10.12
N ALA A 31 3.79 2.27 10.20
CA ALA A 31 2.65 2.19 9.28
C ALA A 31 2.30 3.47 8.50
N GLY A 32 2.94 4.63 8.77
CA GLY A 32 2.29 5.90 8.43
C GLY A 32 2.92 6.79 7.35
N GLN A 33 4.24 6.77 7.18
CA GLN A 33 4.94 7.76 6.33
C GLN A 33 5.94 7.12 5.37
N ILE A 34 6.65 6.09 5.81
CA ILE A 34 7.54 5.25 5.01
C ILE A 34 7.36 3.82 5.55
N THR A 35 6.56 3.00 4.89
CA THR A 35 6.40 1.59 5.26
C THR A 35 7.46 0.74 4.55
N GLN A 36 7.84 -0.36 5.20
CA GLN A 36 8.82 -1.35 4.71
C GLN A 36 8.40 -2.04 3.40
N THR A 37 7.18 -1.77 2.91
CA THR A 37 6.60 -2.36 1.70
C THR A 37 6.34 -1.35 0.59
N ASP A 38 6.56 -0.05 0.80
CA ASP A 38 6.18 0.96 -0.20
C ASP A 38 6.94 0.82 -1.53
N THR A 39 8.19 0.37 -1.45
CA THR A 39 9.03 0.11 -2.62
C THR A 39 9.05 -1.37 -3.00
N GLN A 40 8.25 -2.21 -2.35
CA GLN A 40 8.18 -3.61 -2.74
C GLN A 40 7.51 -3.71 -4.10
N LEU A 41 8.22 -4.33 -5.06
CA LEU A 41 7.65 -4.64 -6.35
C LEU A 41 6.51 -5.66 -6.15
N PRO A 42 5.37 -5.49 -6.84
CA PRO A 42 4.33 -6.50 -6.89
C PRO A 42 4.91 -7.87 -7.24
N ALA A 43 4.51 -8.90 -6.50
CA ALA A 43 4.85 -10.30 -6.79
C ALA A 43 4.02 -10.83 -7.97
N VAL A 44 4.12 -10.16 -9.13
CA VAL A 44 3.47 -10.54 -10.38
C VAL A 44 4.54 -10.93 -11.39
N ASN A 45 4.21 -11.86 -12.29
CA ASN A 45 5.17 -12.39 -13.26
C ASN A 45 5.50 -11.39 -14.38
N GLY A 46 4.65 -10.38 -14.60
CA GLY A 46 4.84 -9.38 -15.65
C GLY A 46 5.65 -8.16 -15.20
N ASP A 47 6.20 -7.46 -16.17
CA ASP A 47 7.05 -6.29 -15.95
C ASP A 47 6.24 -5.04 -15.55
N ILE A 48 6.96 -4.04 -15.02
CA ILE A 48 6.40 -2.77 -14.54
C ILE A 48 7.20 -1.62 -15.12
N ALA A 49 6.49 -0.63 -15.68
CA ALA A 49 7.08 0.58 -16.23
C ALA A 49 6.29 1.82 -15.84
N GLU A 50 6.99 2.95 -15.69
CA GLU A 50 6.39 4.25 -15.39
C GLU A 50 6.82 5.30 -16.41
N ALA A 51 5.85 6.05 -16.93
CA ALA A 51 6.03 7.16 -17.85
C ALA A 51 5.20 8.35 -17.34
N GLY A 52 5.81 9.21 -16.53
CA GLY A 52 5.11 10.33 -15.90
C GLY A 52 3.98 9.85 -14.99
N ALA A 53 2.73 10.22 -15.31
CA ALA A 53 1.54 9.84 -14.54
C ALA A 53 0.90 8.51 -14.98
N VAL A 54 1.44 7.88 -16.03
CA VAL A 54 0.99 6.60 -16.56
C VAL A 54 1.90 5.48 -16.05
N ARG A 55 1.31 4.42 -15.52
CA ARG A 55 2.00 3.23 -15.05
C ARG A 55 1.46 1.98 -15.73
N VAL A 56 2.36 1.18 -16.28
CA VAL A 56 2.08 -0.15 -16.82
C VAL A 56 2.41 -1.17 -15.74
N ASN A 57 1.47 -2.07 -15.44
CA ASN A 57 1.64 -3.13 -14.48
C ASN A 57 1.40 -4.50 -15.13
N ASN A 58 2.21 -5.48 -14.72
CA ASN A 58 2.07 -6.88 -15.10
C ASN A 58 2.03 -7.08 -16.63
N ALA A 59 2.94 -6.41 -17.35
CA ALA A 59 3.11 -6.65 -18.78
C ALA A 59 3.72 -8.04 -19.01
N VAL A 60 2.93 -8.95 -19.58
CA VAL A 60 3.31 -10.36 -19.72
C VAL A 60 2.67 -11.00 -20.93
N LEU A 61 3.41 -11.88 -21.60
CA LEU A 61 2.85 -12.79 -22.60
C LEU A 61 2.02 -13.86 -21.90
N ALA A 62 0.76 -14.03 -22.34
CA ALA A 62 -0.15 -14.99 -21.74
C ALA A 62 0.40 -16.41 -21.90
N TYR A 63 0.42 -17.17 -20.80
CA TYR A 63 0.79 -18.58 -20.84
C TYR A 63 -0.30 -19.40 -21.58
N PRO A 64 0.07 -20.33 -22.47
CA PRO A 64 -0.88 -21.21 -23.14
C PRO A 64 -1.30 -22.37 -22.21
N GLU A 65 -2.61 -22.60 -22.06
CA GLU A 65 -3.13 -23.68 -21.22
C GLU A 65 -3.84 -24.76 -22.06
N PRO A 66 -3.33 -26.00 -22.13
CA PRO A 66 -1.97 -26.46 -21.80
C PRO A 66 -0.98 -26.32 -22.99
N GLY A 67 0.33 -26.18 -22.69
CA GLY A 67 1.39 -26.41 -23.68
C GLY A 67 2.40 -25.26 -23.80
N TYR A 68 2.85 -25.01 -25.03
CA TYR A 68 3.75 -23.93 -25.42
C TYR A 68 3.22 -23.28 -26.71
N TRP A 69 3.57 -22.02 -26.93
CA TRP A 69 3.31 -21.35 -28.21
C TRP A 69 4.31 -21.85 -29.25
N ALA A 70 3.83 -22.22 -30.44
CA ALA A 70 4.72 -22.59 -31.53
C ALA A 70 5.47 -21.35 -32.05
N GLU A 71 6.64 -21.55 -32.66
CA GLU A 71 7.41 -20.46 -33.27
C GLU A 71 6.56 -19.72 -34.33
N GLY A 72 6.60 -18.39 -34.30
CA GLY A 72 5.81 -17.53 -35.19
C GLY A 72 4.33 -17.40 -34.83
N SER A 73 3.88 -17.94 -33.70
CA SER A 73 2.50 -17.76 -33.24
C SER A 73 2.25 -16.34 -32.72
N ASP A 74 1.03 -15.85 -32.92
CA ASP A 74 0.54 -14.65 -32.25
C ASP A 74 0.25 -14.97 -30.77
N VAL A 75 0.98 -14.31 -29.87
CA VAL A 75 0.88 -14.53 -28.42
C VAL A 75 0.14 -13.36 -27.78
N PRO A 76 -0.91 -13.60 -26.97
CA PRO A 76 -1.63 -12.51 -26.31
C PRO A 76 -0.74 -11.78 -25.29
N LEU A 77 -0.56 -10.46 -25.47
CA LEU A 77 0.00 -9.59 -24.43
C LEU A 77 -1.09 -9.21 -23.43
N ARG A 78 -0.84 -9.40 -22.14
CA ARG A 78 -1.69 -8.92 -21.04
C ARG A 78 -0.94 -7.87 -20.23
N MET A 79 -1.62 -6.79 -19.90
CA MET A 79 -1.12 -5.72 -19.03
C MET A 79 -2.28 -4.92 -18.45
N ALA A 80 -2.01 -4.16 -17.39
CA ALA A 80 -2.91 -3.16 -16.86
C ALA A 80 -2.23 -1.79 -16.94
N ILE A 81 -2.94 -0.79 -17.47
CA ILE A 81 -2.46 0.59 -17.59
C ILE A 81 -3.27 1.45 -16.62
N ALA A 82 -2.57 2.12 -15.71
CA ALA A 82 -3.15 3.05 -14.76
C ALA A 82 -2.70 4.47 -15.10
N ASN A 83 -3.66 5.38 -15.32
CA ASN A 83 -3.40 6.80 -15.51
C ASN A 83 -3.90 7.55 -14.27
N THR A 84 -2.99 8.26 -13.59
CA THR A 84 -3.29 9.08 -12.40
C THR A 84 -3.40 10.57 -12.71
N ALA A 85 -3.27 10.96 -13.98
CA ALA A 85 -3.43 12.34 -14.43
C ALA A 85 -4.91 12.76 -14.43
N PRO A 86 -5.20 14.07 -14.32
CA PRO A 86 -6.56 14.60 -14.42
C PRO A 86 -7.13 14.60 -15.85
N ARG A 87 -6.31 14.26 -16.86
CA ARG A 87 -6.69 14.18 -18.27
C ARG A 87 -6.56 12.74 -18.75
N GLY A 88 -7.49 12.32 -19.61
CA GLY A 88 -7.42 11.04 -20.29
C GLY A 88 -6.18 10.96 -21.19
N ASP A 89 -5.77 9.73 -21.47
CA ASP A 89 -4.64 9.39 -22.33
C ASP A 89 -5.00 8.14 -23.14
N GLU A 90 -4.27 7.87 -24.21
CA GLU A 90 -4.55 6.79 -25.17
C GLU A 90 -3.30 5.98 -25.51
N LEU A 91 -3.45 4.66 -25.59
CA LEU A 91 -2.38 3.78 -26.05
C LEU A 91 -2.43 3.68 -27.57
N GLU A 92 -1.52 4.39 -28.24
CA GLU A 92 -1.48 4.48 -29.70
C GLU A 92 -0.84 3.24 -30.34
N GLN A 93 0.19 2.65 -29.72
CA GLN A 93 0.97 1.58 -30.33
C GLN A 93 1.56 0.60 -29.32
N VAL A 94 1.69 -0.66 -29.75
CA VAL A 94 2.49 -1.71 -29.12
C VAL A 94 3.44 -2.27 -30.18
N SER A 95 4.73 -2.41 -29.85
CA SER A 95 5.80 -2.85 -30.76
C SER A 95 6.82 -3.73 -30.06
#